data_AF-A0A0X3P6A5-F1
#
_entry.id   AF-A0A0X3P6A5-F1
#
_cell.length_a   1.000
_cell.length_b   1.000
_cell.length_c   1.000
_cell.angle_alpha   90.00
_cell.angle_beta   90.00
_cell.angle_gamma   90.00
#
_symmetry.space_group_name_H-M   'P 1'
#
loop_
_entity.id
_entity.type
_entity.pdbx_description
1 polymer ?
#
loop_
_entity_poly.entity_id
_entity_poly.type
_entity_poly.pdbx_seq_one_letter_code
_entity_poly.pdbx_strand_id
1 'polypeptide(L)'
;WTWNSLIDQHPTYVSLSFVYNYVSHTSLQSLYKKFDDLWWHQLLPNRSVDVLQDVLHKTNAFIERHRPWSAGYSHLSRSEVLGICLESLRLIACFLAPIVPRLSSNIFQQLGLGSNDGCRQEAFRPLCKGQHRPLIPRLRTPKN
;
A
#
# COMPACT_ATOMS: atom_id res chain seq x y z
N TRP A 1 13.77 -24.19 18.71
CA TRP A 1 13.76 -22.73 18.93
C TRP A 1 12.88 -22.12 17.85
N THR A 2 11.58 -22.12 18.09
CA THR A 2 10.55 -21.80 17.10
C THR A 2 10.34 -20.29 17.01
N TRP A 3 10.31 -19.77 15.79
CA TRP A 3 10.09 -18.37 15.41
C TRP A 3 8.90 -17.66 16.09
N ASN A 4 7.97 -18.41 16.68
CA ASN A 4 6.78 -17.89 17.35
C ASN A 4 7.07 -17.13 18.66
N SER A 5 8.20 -17.36 19.32
CA SER A 5 8.45 -16.78 20.66
C SER A 5 8.99 -15.36 20.66
N LEU A 6 9.35 -14.79 19.49
CA LEU A 6 9.94 -13.45 19.38
C LEU A 6 8.91 -12.36 19.03
N ILE A 7 7.67 -12.74 18.73
CA ILE A 7 6.61 -11.82 18.32
C ILE A 7 5.89 -11.20 19.54
N ASP A 8 6.01 -11.81 20.73
CA ASP A 8 5.25 -11.42 21.92
C ASP A 8 5.88 -10.33 22.80
N GLN A 9 7.04 -9.77 22.46
CA GLN A 9 7.73 -8.79 23.34
C GLN A 9 7.48 -7.30 23.04
N HIS A 10 6.66 -6.94 22.04
CA HIS A 10 6.35 -5.54 21.77
C HIS A 10 4.85 -5.28 21.56
N PRO A 11 4.16 -4.61 22.51
CA PRO A 11 2.71 -4.38 22.46
C PRO A 11 2.27 -3.32 21.43
N THR A 12 3.18 -2.83 20.59
CA THR A 12 2.92 -1.83 19.54
C THR A 12 2.91 -2.41 18.14
N TYR A 13 3.23 -3.69 17.98
CA TYR A 13 3.25 -4.34 16.68
C TYR A 13 1.93 -5.06 16.46
N VAL A 14 1.18 -4.53 15.51
CA VAL A 14 0.23 -5.33 14.76
C VAL A 14 0.94 -6.60 14.37
N SER A 15 0.44 -7.75 14.81
CA SER A 15 1.07 -9.01 14.47
C SER A 15 1.21 -9.07 12.95
N LEU A 16 2.43 -9.30 12.45
CA LEU A 16 2.68 -9.38 11.02
C LEU A 16 1.76 -10.39 10.36
N SER A 17 1.37 -11.46 11.07
CA SER A 17 0.38 -12.46 10.65
C SER A 17 -1.05 -11.92 10.58
N PHE A 18 -1.39 -10.84 11.30
CA PHE A 18 -2.69 -10.15 11.22
C PHE A 18 -2.74 -9.23 9.98
N VAL A 19 -1.68 -8.45 9.73
CA VAL A 19 -1.54 -7.71 8.45
C VAL A 19 -1.49 -8.72 7.29
N TYR A 20 -0.75 -9.82 7.42
CA TYR A 20 -0.71 -10.89 6.43
C TYR A 20 -2.07 -11.55 6.24
N ASN A 21 -2.85 -11.82 7.30
CA ASN A 21 -4.17 -12.44 7.14
C ASN A 21 -5.21 -11.48 6.54
N TYR A 22 -5.15 -10.19 6.84
CA TYR A 22 -6.09 -9.21 6.30
C TYR A 22 -5.71 -8.72 4.89
N VAL A 23 -4.41 -8.63 4.59
CA VAL A 23 -3.89 -8.13 3.30
C VAL A 23 -3.51 -9.27 2.35
N SER A 24 -2.97 -10.39 2.85
CA SER A 24 -2.25 -11.36 2.01
C SER A 24 -2.31 -12.82 2.47
N HIS A 25 -3.34 -13.53 2.03
CA HIS A 25 -3.08 -14.88 1.48
C HIS A 25 -3.88 -15.14 0.20
N THR A 26 -4.99 -14.44 -0.01
CA THR A 26 -5.81 -14.58 -1.23
C THR A 26 -5.73 -13.38 -2.18
N SER A 27 -5.49 -12.14 -1.70
CA SER A 27 -5.60 -10.94 -2.54
C SER A 27 -4.32 -10.59 -3.33
N LEU A 28 -3.16 -10.53 -2.68
CA LEU A 28 -1.91 -10.11 -3.32
C LEU A 28 -1.43 -11.10 -4.38
N GLN A 29 -1.60 -12.40 -4.11
CA GLN A 29 -1.22 -13.41 -5.07
C GLN A 29 -2.10 -13.39 -6.33
N SER A 30 -3.38 -13.14 -6.13
CA SER A 30 -4.31 -12.91 -7.23
C SER A 30 -4.03 -11.61 -7.97
N LEU A 31 -3.53 -10.57 -7.27
CA LEU A 31 -3.27 -9.26 -7.84
C LEU A 31 -2.09 -9.28 -8.81
N TYR A 32 -0.93 -9.83 -8.41
CA TYR A 32 0.21 -9.95 -9.32
C TYR A 32 -0.16 -10.77 -10.55
N LYS A 33 -0.85 -11.90 -10.33
CA LYS A 33 -1.23 -12.81 -11.41
C LYS A 33 -2.16 -12.13 -12.40
N LYS A 34 -3.20 -11.46 -11.89
CA LYS A 34 -4.16 -10.72 -12.71
C LYS A 34 -3.50 -9.54 -13.43
N PHE A 35 -2.57 -8.84 -12.78
CA PHE A 35 -1.83 -7.75 -13.39
C PHE A 35 -0.95 -8.25 -14.55
N ASP A 36 -0.16 -9.31 -14.33
CA ASP A 36 0.73 -9.91 -15.32
C ASP A 36 -0.06 -10.55 -16.48
N ASP A 37 -1.15 -11.26 -16.19
CA ASP A 37 -2.06 -11.83 -17.20
C ASP A 37 -2.59 -10.73 -18.13
N LEU A 38 -2.99 -9.59 -17.59
CA LEU A 38 -3.46 -8.47 -18.40
C LEU A 38 -2.32 -7.75 -19.13
N TRP A 39 -1.18 -7.54 -18.47
CA TRP A 39 -0.09 -6.73 -18.99
C TRP A 39 0.74 -7.47 -20.04
N TRP A 40 1.21 -8.67 -19.71
CA TRP A 40 2.14 -9.44 -20.53
C TRP A 40 1.44 -10.43 -21.47
N HIS A 41 0.39 -11.10 -20.98
CA HIS A 41 -0.27 -12.15 -21.76
C HIS A 41 -1.35 -11.59 -22.71
N GLN A 42 -2.11 -10.59 -22.26
CA GLN A 42 -3.19 -10.00 -23.05
C GLN A 42 -2.80 -8.67 -23.72
N LEU A 43 -1.66 -8.07 -23.35
CA LEU A 43 -1.19 -6.77 -23.87
C LEU A 43 -2.22 -5.63 -23.65
N LEU A 44 -2.90 -5.65 -22.50
CA LEU A 44 -3.93 -4.68 -22.10
C LEU A 44 -3.46 -3.84 -20.90
N PRO A 45 -2.46 -2.95 -21.06
CA PRO A 45 -1.89 -2.19 -19.95
C PRO A 45 -2.92 -1.26 -19.27
N ASN A 46 -3.89 -0.75 -20.03
CA ASN A 46 -5.00 0.04 -19.49
C ASN A 46 -5.82 -0.77 -18.47
N ARG A 47 -6.11 -2.05 -18.77
CA ARG A 47 -6.86 -2.93 -17.86
C ARG A 47 -6.05 -3.31 -16.63
N SER A 48 -4.74 -3.51 -16.78
CA SER A 48 -3.85 -3.72 -15.64
C SER A 48 -3.84 -2.52 -14.69
N VAL A 49 -3.85 -1.30 -15.24
CA VAL A 49 -3.95 -0.06 -14.44
C VAL A 49 -5.33 0.08 -13.79
N ASP A 50 -6.42 -0.31 -14.45
CA ASP A 50 -7.76 -0.37 -13.84
C ASP A 50 -7.78 -1.26 -12.59
N VAL A 51 -7.07 -2.39 -12.62
CA VAL A 51 -6.95 -3.29 -11.47
C VAL A 51 -6.20 -2.61 -10.30
N LEU A 52 -5.14 -1.85 -10.58
CA LEU A 52 -4.44 -1.09 -9.53
C LEU A 52 -5.31 0.02 -8.94
N GLN A 53 -6.10 0.70 -9.77
CA GLN A 53 -7.06 1.72 -9.32
C GLN A 53 -8.15 1.12 -8.42
N ASP A 54 -8.64 -0.08 -8.73
CA ASP A 54 -9.60 -0.79 -7.89
C ASP A 54 -9.04 -1.12 -6.49
N VAL A 55 -7.77 -1.53 -6.40
CA VAL A 55 -7.08 -1.72 -5.11
C VAL A 55 -6.97 -0.41 -4.34
N LEU A 56 -6.64 0.70 -5.02
CA LEU A 56 -6.64 2.04 -4.44
C LEU A 56 -8.02 2.44 -3.89
N HIS A 57 -9.08 2.23 -4.65
CA HIS A 57 -10.45 2.51 -4.20
C HIS A 57 -10.86 1.67 -2.99
N LYS A 58 -10.52 0.38 -2.97
CA LYS A 58 -10.76 -0.50 -1.81
C LYS A 58 -9.97 -0.05 -0.59
N THR A 59 -8.73 0.39 -0.77
CA THR A 59 -7.91 0.94 0.31
C THR A 59 -8.52 2.22 0.88
N ASN A 60 -8.97 3.14 0.02
CA ASN A 60 -9.65 4.36 0.45
C ASN A 60 -10.96 4.05 1.21
N ALA A 61 -11.76 3.11 0.70
CA ALA A 61 -12.98 2.67 1.38
C ALA A 61 -12.69 2.01 2.74
N PHE A 62 -11.58 1.27 2.85
CA PHE A 62 -11.12 0.69 4.11
C PHE A 62 -10.75 1.77 5.13
N ILE A 63 -9.96 2.78 4.73
CA ILE A 63 -9.63 3.93 5.58
C ILE A 63 -10.89 4.65 6.06
N GLU A 64 -11.83 4.91 5.15
CA GLU A 64 -13.08 5.60 5.47
C GLU A 64 -14.01 4.78 6.38
N ARG A 65 -14.00 3.46 6.25
CA ARG A 65 -14.77 2.56 7.14
C ARG A 65 -14.24 2.59 8.57
N HIS A 66 -12.92 2.57 8.73
CA HIS A 66 -12.28 2.48 10.04
C HIS A 66 -12.02 3.83 10.70
N ARG A 67 -12.07 4.94 9.94
CA ARG A 67 -11.89 6.33 10.41
C ARG A 67 -10.83 6.47 11.50
N PRO A 68 -9.55 6.17 11.20
CA PRO A 68 -8.49 6.17 12.21
C PRO A 68 -8.29 7.52 12.94
N TRP A 69 -8.78 8.61 12.34
CA TRP A 69 -8.80 9.95 12.94
C TRP A 69 -9.90 10.15 13.99
N SER A 70 -10.98 9.36 13.97
CA SER A 70 -12.09 9.45 14.92
C SER A 70 -11.90 8.44 16.06
N ALA A 71 -11.94 8.91 17.31
CA ALA A 71 -11.85 8.03 18.46
C ALA A 71 -13.10 7.13 18.55
N GLY A 72 -12.90 5.82 18.80
CA GLY A 72 -13.98 4.88 19.17
C GLY A 72 -14.77 4.20 18.04
N TYR A 73 -14.38 4.35 16.77
CA TYR A 73 -15.16 3.82 15.63
C TYR A 73 -14.74 2.44 15.11
N SER A 74 -13.67 1.84 15.64
CA SER A 74 -12.99 0.71 14.99
C SER A 74 -12.55 -0.34 16.01
N HIS A 75 -12.80 -1.62 15.69
CA HIS A 75 -12.24 -2.77 16.40
C HIS A 75 -10.72 -2.93 16.19
N LEU A 76 -10.21 -2.33 15.10
CA LEU A 76 -8.79 -2.27 14.80
C LEU A 76 -8.18 -1.01 15.42
N SER A 77 -6.99 -1.15 15.97
CA SER A 77 -6.20 -0.02 16.43
C SER A 77 -5.79 0.89 15.26
N ARG A 78 -5.52 2.16 15.57
CA ARG A 78 -5.10 3.15 14.57
C ARG A 78 -3.86 2.71 13.79
N SER A 79 -2.89 2.09 14.46
CA SER A 79 -1.66 1.57 13.86
C SER A 79 -1.92 0.43 12.88
N GLU A 80 -2.91 -0.41 13.14
CA GLU A 80 -3.34 -1.51 12.25
C GLU A 80 -3.90 -0.99 10.94
N VAL A 81 -4.87 -0.09 11.05
CA VAL A 81 -5.52 0.50 9.88
C VAL A 81 -4.49 1.22 9.02
N LEU A 82 -3.65 2.06 9.63
CA LEU A 82 -2.61 2.78 8.90
C LEU A 82 -1.55 1.84 8.31
N GLY A 83 -1.11 0.81 9.05
CA GLY A 83 -0.14 -0.17 8.58
C GLY A 83 -0.61 -0.89 7.32
N ILE A 84 -1.86 -1.35 7.30
CA ILE A 84 -2.48 -2.00 6.13
C ILE A 84 -2.51 -1.05 4.92
N CYS A 85 -2.86 0.22 5.14
CA CYS A 85 -2.98 1.20 4.07
C CYS A 85 -1.62 1.58 3.48
N LEU A 86 -0.61 1.76 4.34
CA LEU A 86 0.75 2.08 3.92
C LEU A 86 1.37 0.93 3.15
N GLU A 87 1.13 -0.30 3.57
CA GLU A 87 1.61 -1.48 2.86
C GLU A 87 0.93 -1.63 1.49
N SER A 88 -0.39 -1.40 1.43
CA SER A 88 -1.13 -1.39 0.16
C SER A 88 -0.55 -0.34 -0.80
N LEU A 89 -0.26 0.86 -0.30
CA LEU A 89 0.33 1.95 -1.08
C LEU A 89 1.75 1.61 -1.56
N ARG A 90 2.57 0.96 -0.72
CA ARG A 90 3.91 0.47 -1.09
C ARG A 90 3.83 -0.49 -2.26
N LEU A 91 2.91 -1.44 -2.23
CA LEU A 91 2.72 -2.44 -3.29
C LEU A 91 2.27 -1.79 -4.59
N ILE A 92 1.30 -0.87 -4.54
CA ILE A 92 0.86 -0.11 -5.71
C ILE A 92 2.04 0.67 -6.33
N ALA A 93 2.89 1.29 -5.50
CA ALA A 93 4.07 1.98 -5.99
C ALA A 93 5.05 1.04 -6.72
N CYS A 94 5.15 -0.23 -6.32
CA CYS A 94 5.95 -1.23 -7.02
C CYS A 94 5.43 -1.48 -8.44
N PHE A 95 4.12 -1.69 -8.59
CA PHE A 95 3.49 -1.88 -9.91
C PHE A 95 3.50 -0.61 -10.77
N LEU A 96 3.51 0.57 -10.14
CA LEU A 96 3.64 1.86 -10.85
C LEU A 96 5.06 2.14 -11.33
N ALA A 97 6.10 1.46 -10.82
CA ALA A 97 7.48 1.70 -11.22
C ALA A 97 7.71 1.62 -12.75
N PRO A 98 7.22 0.57 -13.46
CA PRO A 98 7.32 0.50 -14.92
C PRO A 98 6.38 1.46 -15.67
N ILE A 99 5.32 1.96 -15.04
CA ILE A 99 4.27 2.76 -15.70
C ILE A 99 4.54 4.26 -15.55
N VAL A 100 4.77 4.71 -14.31
CA VAL A 100 4.99 6.10 -13.92
C VAL A 100 6.11 6.16 -12.88
N PRO A 101 7.39 6.03 -13.30
CA PRO A 101 8.52 5.87 -12.39
C PRO A 101 8.71 7.05 -11.43
N ARG A 102 8.42 8.28 -11.89
CA ARG A 102 8.50 9.49 -11.04
C ARG A 102 7.48 9.47 -9.90
N LEU A 103 6.26 8.99 -10.18
CA LEU A 103 5.21 8.90 -9.17
C LEU A 103 5.52 7.79 -8.17
N SER A 104 5.94 6.61 -8.66
CA SER A 104 6.38 5.49 -7.83
C SER A 104 7.50 5.91 -6.87
N SER A 105 8.54 6.57 -7.38
CA SER A 105 9.66 7.08 -6.58
C SER A 105 9.20 8.10 -5.53
N ASN A 106 8.31 9.04 -5.90
CA ASN A 106 7.74 9.99 -4.95
C ASN A 106 6.96 9.30 -3.83
N ILE A 107 6.17 8.26 -4.14
CA ILE A 107 5.43 7.49 -3.13
C ILE A 107 6.42 6.81 -2.17
N PHE A 108 7.46 6.15 -2.69
CA PHE A 108 8.48 5.53 -1.84
C PHE A 108 9.18 6.53 -0.92
N GLN A 109 9.57 7.70 -1.44
CA GLN A 109 10.16 8.78 -0.63
C GLN A 109 9.23 9.24 0.49
N GLN A 110 7.92 9.36 0.22
CA GLN A 110 6.93 9.73 1.24
C GLN A 110 6.72 8.65 2.31
N LEU A 111 6.83 7.39 1.92
CA LEU A 111 6.81 6.26 2.85
C LEU A 111 8.10 6.19 3.70
N GLY A 112 9.14 6.94 3.35
CA GLY A 112 10.46 6.89 3.99
C GLY A 112 11.35 5.78 3.45
N LEU A 113 11.03 5.26 2.26
CA LEU A 113 11.78 4.25 1.52
C LEU A 113 12.64 4.96 0.47
N GLY A 114 13.88 4.51 0.27
CA GLY A 114 14.72 4.99 -0.82
C GLY A 114 14.09 4.69 -2.18
N SER A 115 14.33 5.54 -3.18
CA SER A 115 13.71 5.46 -4.52
C SER A 115 13.86 4.09 -5.21
N ASN A 116 14.88 3.30 -4.84
CA ASN A 116 15.23 2.02 -5.46
C ASN A 116 14.94 0.80 -4.55
N ASP A 117 14.63 1.03 -3.27
CA ASP A 117 14.53 -0.05 -2.29
C ASP A 117 13.07 -0.44 -2.00
N GLY A 118 12.10 0.39 -2.38
CA GLY A 118 10.70 0.19 -2.02
C GLY A 118 10.08 -1.13 -2.49
N CYS A 119 10.54 -1.65 -3.64
CA CYS A 119 10.12 -2.94 -4.18
C CYS A 119 10.79 -4.14 -3.51
N ARG A 120 11.97 -3.94 -2.91
CA ARG A 120 12.81 -5.00 -2.32
C ARG A 120 12.69 -5.09 -0.80
N GLN A 121 12.18 -4.06 -0.15
CA GLN A 121 12.00 -4.05 1.30
C GLN A 121 10.70 -4.77 1.69
N GLU A 122 10.83 -5.72 2.62
CA GLU A 122 9.70 -6.34 3.32
C GLU A 122 9.07 -5.34 4.31
N ALA A 123 7.79 -5.57 4.66
CA ALA A 123 6.95 -4.74 5.54
C ALA A 123 7.48 -4.51 6.99
N PHE A 124 8.73 -4.90 7.27
CA PHE A 124 9.34 -4.91 8.59
C PHE A 124 9.80 -3.54 9.08
N ARG A 125 9.88 -2.53 8.19
CA ARG A 125 10.22 -1.15 8.58
C ARG A 125 8.96 -0.31 8.81
N PRO A 126 8.90 0.49 9.89
CA PRO A 126 7.83 1.45 10.06
C PRO A 126 7.85 2.44 8.88
N LEU A 127 6.82 2.33 8.05
CA LEU A 127 6.49 3.27 6.98
C LEU A 127 6.03 4.59 7.61
N CYS A 128 6.23 5.73 6.93
CA CYS A 128 5.95 7.12 7.39
C CYS A 128 7.11 7.90 8.03
N LYS A 129 8.37 7.66 7.62
CA LYS A 129 9.48 8.56 7.99
C LYS A 129 9.76 9.67 6.96
N GLY A 130 9.00 9.72 5.87
CA GLY A 130 9.20 10.65 4.75
C GLY A 130 8.50 12.00 4.92
N GLN A 131 8.85 12.97 4.06
CA GLN A 131 8.15 14.25 4.00
C GLN A 131 6.82 14.10 3.23
N HIS A 132 5.70 14.31 3.93
CA HIS A 132 4.37 14.23 3.33
C HIS A 132 4.06 15.48 2.51
N ARG A 133 3.86 15.30 1.20
CA ARG A 133 3.44 16.35 0.27
C ARG A 133 2.34 15.82 -0.66
N PRO A 134 1.44 16.65 -1.19
CA PRO A 134 0.51 16.20 -2.20
C PRO A 134 1.25 15.56 -3.39
N LEU A 135 0.86 14.34 -3.79
CA LEU A 135 1.53 13.60 -4.87
C LEU A 135 1.24 14.19 -6.25
N ILE A 136 -0.01 14.59 -6.48
CA ILE A 136 -0.50 15.05 -7.78
C ILE A 136 -1.19 16.40 -7.56
N PRO A 137 -0.71 17.50 -8.18
CA PRO A 137 -1.41 18.77 -8.14
C PRO A 137 -2.72 18.67 -8.95
N ARG A 138 -3.77 19.34 -8.47
CA ARG A 138 -5.02 19.43 -9.23
C ARG A 138 -4.77 20.23 -10.52
N LEU A 139 -5.19 19.68 -11.65
CA LEU A 139 -5.20 20.38 -12.93
C LEU A 139 -6.16 21.57 -12.81
N ARG A 140 -5.67 22.77 -13.08
CA ARG A 140 -6.49 23.99 -13.12
C ARG A 140 -6.97 24.17 -14.56
N THR A 141 -8.28 24.31 -14.75
CA THR A 141 -8.81 24.83 -16.01
C THR A 141 -8.47 26.32 -16.11
N PRO A 142 -7.99 26.80 -17.27
CA PRO A 142 -7.76 28.23 -17.46
C PRO A 142 -9.07 28.98 -17.21
N LYS A 143 -8.99 30.12 -16.50
CA LYS A 143 -10.13 31.02 -16.37
C LYS A 143 -10.29 31.71 -17.73
N ASN A 144 -11.44 31.51 -18.38
CA ASN A 144 -11.84 32.30 -19.54
C ASN A 144 -11.97 33.79 -19.17
#